data_AF-A0A7S4J0W5-F1
#
_entry.id   AF-A0A7S4J0W5-F1
#
_cell.length_a   1.000
_cell.length_b   1.000
_cell.length_c   1.000
_cell.angle_alpha   90.00
_cell.angle_beta   90.00
_cell.angle_gamma   90.00
#
_symmetry.space_group_name_H-M   'P 1'
#
loop_
_entity.id
_entity.type
_entity.pdbx_description
1 polymer ?
#
loop_
_entity_poly.entity_id
_entity_poly.type
_entity_poly.pdbx_seq_one_letter_code
_entity_poly.pdbx_strand_id
1 'polypeptide(L)'
;GEYVAAEKIEMVAARCPLIAQVYIYGDSLQSYLVAAVVPDPEEAPKWTKAQGLGELSMEQLTTGEPGERLRVAIMGQMKAASADAKLAGFEIAKQILLDPEMWSVENNLLTPTFKMKRVELKKRYKEQFDALYAQGPPATPSKL
;
A
#
# COMPACT_ATOMS: atom_id res chain seq x y z
N GLY A 1 -0.82 -24.23 1.51
CA GLY A 1 -0.69 -22.78 1.34
C GLY A 1 -0.79 -22.14 2.69
N GLU A 2 0.16 -21.29 3.05
CA GLU A 2 0.09 -20.51 4.29
C GLU A 2 -1.14 -19.59 4.26
N TYR A 3 -1.93 -19.62 5.32
CA TYR A 3 -3.11 -18.77 5.44
C TYR A 3 -2.68 -17.37 5.88
N VAL A 4 -2.78 -16.41 4.97
CA VAL A 4 -2.46 -15.00 5.25
C VAL A 4 -3.74 -14.27 5.63
N ALA A 5 -3.80 -13.76 6.86
CA ALA A 5 -4.92 -12.96 7.33
C ALA A 5 -4.80 -11.51 6.81
N ALA A 6 -5.19 -11.27 5.55
CA ALA A 6 -5.06 -9.98 4.89
C ALA A 6 -5.65 -8.82 5.71
N GLU A 7 -6.80 -9.01 6.36
CA GLU A 7 -7.42 -8.00 7.23
C GLU A 7 -6.54 -7.62 8.43
N LYS A 8 -5.84 -8.58 9.04
CA LYS A 8 -4.90 -8.31 10.14
C LYS A 8 -3.74 -7.45 9.65
N ILE A 9 -3.20 -7.74 8.47
CA ILE A 9 -2.09 -7.01 7.87
C ILE A 9 -2.52 -5.59 7.50
N GLU A 10 -3.71 -5.43 6.92
CA GLU A 10 -4.31 -4.13 6.61
C GLU A 10 -4.49 -3.30 7.87
N MET A 11 -5.00 -3.88 8.96
CA MET A 11 -5.13 -3.19 10.25
C MET A 11 -3.78 -2.73 10.83
N VAL A 12 -2.73 -3.52 10.66
CA VAL A 12 -1.38 -3.15 11.11
C VAL A 12 -0.79 -2.05 10.23
N ALA A 13 -0.97 -2.16 8.90
CA ALA A 13 -0.52 -1.15 7.94
C ALA A 13 -1.21 0.20 8.16
N ALA A 14 -2.52 0.19 8.47
CA ALA A 14 -3.31 1.37 8.78
C ALA A 14 -2.87 2.13 10.05
N ARG A 15 -1.92 1.61 10.83
CA ARG A 15 -1.26 2.37 11.92
C ARG A 15 -0.27 3.40 11.40
N CYS A 16 0.13 3.33 10.13
CA CYS A 16 0.97 4.31 9.48
C CYS A 16 0.17 5.60 9.24
N PRO A 17 0.55 6.75 9.82
CA PRO A 17 -0.17 8.02 9.63
C PRO A 17 -0.19 8.51 8.17
N LEU A 18 0.72 8.02 7.33
CA LEU A 18 0.74 8.36 5.91
C LEU A 18 -0.28 7.58 5.06
N ILE A 19 -0.99 6.61 5.64
CA ILE A 19 -1.97 5.76 4.95
C ILE A 19 -3.38 6.16 5.42
N ALA A 20 -4.24 6.57 4.48
CA ALA A 20 -5.67 6.68 4.74
C ALA A 20 -6.38 5.32 4.54
N GLN A 21 -6.04 4.61 3.47
CA GLN A 21 -6.68 3.33 3.12
C GLN A 21 -5.67 2.35 2.54
N VAL A 22 -5.83 1.06 2.86
CA VAL A 22 -4.91 0.00 2.42
C VAL A 22 -5.66 -1.29 2.12
N TYR A 23 -5.28 -1.92 1.01
CA TYR A 23 -5.86 -3.18 0.52
C TYR A 23 -4.71 -4.12 0.17
N ILE A 24 -4.62 -5.23 0.90
CA ILE A 24 -3.58 -6.24 0.72
C ILE A 24 -4.10 -7.30 -0.24
N TYR A 25 -3.33 -7.55 -1.29
CA TYR A 25 -3.63 -8.56 -2.30
C TYR A 25 -2.51 -9.61 -2.38
N GLY A 26 -2.91 -10.88 -2.26
CA GLY A 26 -2.06 -12.02 -2.54
C GLY A 26 -2.63 -12.80 -3.72
N ASP A 27 -1.81 -13.03 -4.73
CA ASP A 27 -2.15 -13.95 -5.81
C ASP A 27 -1.61 -15.35 -5.50
N SER A 28 -2.41 -16.39 -5.72
CA SER A 28 -2.01 -17.77 -5.41
C SER A 28 -0.82 -18.27 -6.20
N LEU A 29 -0.50 -17.63 -7.33
CA LEU A 29 0.65 -17.98 -8.18
C LEU A 29 1.91 -17.19 -7.81
N GLN A 30 1.82 -16.26 -6.86
CA GLN A 30 2.90 -15.34 -6.50
C GLN A 30 3.46 -15.67 -5.12
N SER A 31 4.77 -15.46 -4.94
CA SER A 31 5.48 -15.79 -3.69
C SER A 31 5.47 -14.66 -2.65
N TYR A 32 4.74 -13.57 -2.91
CA TYR A 32 4.69 -12.40 -2.04
C TYR A 32 3.37 -11.63 -2.21
N LEU A 33 3.10 -10.75 -1.26
CA LEU A 33 1.93 -9.87 -1.26
C LEU A 33 2.24 -8.52 -1.89
N VAL A 34 1.25 -7.91 -2.52
CA VAL A 34 1.25 -6.51 -2.95
C VAL A 34 0.13 -5.75 -2.23
N ALA A 35 0.20 -4.42 -2.21
CA ALA A 35 -0.86 -3.60 -1.65
C ALA A 35 -1.23 -2.43 -2.56
N ALA A 36 -2.49 -2.03 -2.54
CA ALA A 36 -2.90 -0.69 -2.95
C ALA A 36 -3.03 0.19 -1.69
N VAL A 37 -2.45 1.38 -1.75
CA VAL A 37 -2.39 2.34 -0.64
C VAL A 37 -2.89 3.68 -1.14
N VAL A 38 -3.88 4.24 -0.45
CA VAL A 38 -4.29 5.63 -0.62
C VAL A 38 -3.58 6.44 0.46
N PRO A 39 -2.68 7.38 0.10
CA PRO A 39 -2.01 8.21 1.09
C PRO A 39 -3.01 9.11 1.83
N ASP A 40 -2.69 9.44 3.07
CA ASP A 40 -3.52 10.36 3.85
C ASP A 40 -3.47 11.78 3.27
N PRO A 41 -4.63 12.40 2.96
CA PRO A 41 -4.69 13.69 2.26
C PRO A 41 -4.22 14.87 3.13
N GLU A 42 -4.10 14.69 4.44
CA GLU A 42 -3.56 15.72 5.34
C GLU A 42 -2.09 15.44 5.69
N GLU A 43 -1.73 14.19 5.99
CA GLU A 43 -0.40 13.84 6.47
C GLU A 43 0.61 13.65 5.34
N ALA A 44 0.22 13.11 4.19
CA ALA A 44 1.14 12.90 3.07
C ALA A 44 1.68 14.23 2.50
N PRO A 45 0.86 15.27 2.25
CA PRO A 45 1.37 16.57 1.80
C PRO A 45 2.25 17.27 2.85
N LYS A 46 1.92 17.14 4.15
CA LYS A 46 2.76 17.67 5.23
C LYS A 46 4.12 16.99 5.24
N TRP A 47 4.15 15.67 5.08
CA TRP A 47 5.38 14.90 5.03
C TRP A 47 6.26 15.31 3.84
N THR A 48 5.70 15.42 2.62
CA THR A 48 6.51 15.83 1.45
C THR A 48 7.03 17.25 1.54
N LYS A 49 6.23 18.17 2.10
CA LYS A 49 6.68 19.53 2.40
C LYS A 49 7.88 19.50 3.36
N ALA A 50 7.83 18.68 4.40
CA ALA A 50 8.93 18.49 5.34
C ALA A 50 10.16 17.80 4.71
N GLN A 51 9.98 17.00 3.65
CA GLN A 51 11.08 16.42 2.85
C GLN A 51 11.69 17.40 1.84
N GLY A 52 11.22 18.64 1.76
CA GLY A 52 11.70 19.65 0.82
C GLY A 52 11.20 19.48 -0.61
N LEU A 53 10.13 18.69 -0.82
CA LEU A 53 9.51 18.48 -2.14
C LEU A 53 8.45 19.54 -2.48
N GLY A 54 8.14 20.43 -1.54
CA GLY A 54 7.13 21.48 -1.71
C GLY A 54 5.70 20.99 -1.45
N GLU A 55 4.74 21.85 -1.83
CA GLU A 55 3.31 21.56 -1.76
C GLU A 55 2.88 20.90 -3.06
N LEU A 56 2.38 19.66 -2.95
CA LEU A 56 2.06 18.79 -4.08
C LEU A 56 0.61 18.33 -3.97
N SER A 57 -0.06 18.18 -5.11
CA SER A 57 -1.37 17.53 -5.17
C SER A 57 -1.24 16.03 -4.94
N MET A 58 -2.35 15.36 -4.59
CA MET A 58 -2.35 13.90 -4.42
C MET A 58 -1.81 13.17 -5.65
N GLU A 59 -2.16 13.60 -6.86
CA GLU A 59 -1.67 12.99 -8.11
C GLU A 59 -0.14 13.12 -8.25
N GLN A 60 0.42 14.27 -7.86
CA GLN A 60 1.87 14.49 -7.86
C GLN A 60 2.56 13.68 -6.76
N LEU A 61 1.89 13.48 -5.62
CA LEU A 61 2.39 12.68 -4.50
C LEU A 61 2.43 11.18 -4.77
N THR A 62 1.64 10.70 -5.73
CA THR A 62 1.57 9.28 -6.09
C THR A 62 2.34 8.94 -7.35
N THR A 63 3.03 9.90 -7.97
CA THR A 63 3.76 9.72 -9.23
C THR A 63 5.17 10.31 -9.17
N GLY A 64 6.04 9.89 -10.10
CA GLY A 64 7.40 10.40 -10.22
C GLY A 64 8.23 10.30 -8.93
N GLU A 65 9.20 11.21 -8.78
CA GLU A 65 10.13 11.23 -7.64
C GLU A 65 9.42 11.38 -6.27
N PRO A 66 8.40 12.26 -6.10
CA PRO A 66 7.67 12.34 -4.83
C PRO A 66 6.97 11.04 -4.46
N GLY A 67 6.33 10.38 -5.44
CA GLY A 67 5.69 9.08 -5.25
C GLY A 67 6.67 7.98 -4.86
N GLU A 68 7.87 7.97 -5.44
CA GLU A 68 8.90 7.03 -5.05
C GLU A 68 9.38 7.23 -3.60
N ARG A 69 9.62 8.49 -3.20
CA ARG A 69 10.01 8.79 -1.81
C ARG A 69 8.91 8.45 -0.82
N LEU A 70 7.66 8.79 -1.14
CA LEU A 70 6.50 8.49 -0.30
C LEU A 70 6.31 6.97 -0.17
N ARG A 71 6.42 6.23 -1.27
CA ARG A 71 6.37 4.76 -1.29
C ARG A 71 7.43 4.15 -0.38
N VAL A 72 8.68 4.63 -0.44
CA VAL A 72 9.76 4.14 0.44
C VAL A 72 9.46 4.44 1.91
N ALA A 73 8.97 5.64 2.22
CA ALA A 73 8.61 6.03 3.58
C ALA A 73 7.48 5.16 4.15
N ILE A 74 6.40 4.97 3.39
CA ILE A 74 5.27 4.12 3.77
C ILE A 74 5.72 2.68 3.97
N MET A 75 6.50 2.11 3.04
CA MET A 75 7.05 0.76 3.16
C MET A 75 7.91 0.59 4.42
N GLY A 76 8.72 1.59 4.76
CA GLY A 76 9.53 1.61 5.98
C GLY A 76 8.67 1.57 7.25
N GLN A 77 7.61 2.38 7.29
CA GLN A 77 6.67 2.42 8.43
C GLN A 77 5.83 1.14 8.53
N MET A 78 5.33 0.60 7.42
CA MET A 78 4.63 -0.69 7.39
C MET A 78 5.51 -1.81 7.92
N LYS A 79 6.80 -1.83 7.55
CA LYS A 79 7.76 -2.82 8.05
C LYS A 79 7.99 -2.68 9.56
N ALA A 80 8.10 -1.46 10.07
CA ALA A 80 8.24 -1.20 11.50
C ALA A 80 6.99 -1.64 12.28
N ALA A 81 5.80 -1.27 11.82
CA ALA A 81 4.51 -1.67 12.40
C ALA A 81 4.31 -3.19 12.36
N SER A 82 4.74 -3.84 11.27
CA SER A 82 4.69 -5.30 11.13
C SER A 82 5.61 -6.01 12.12
N ALA A 83 6.80 -5.46 12.37
CA ALA A 83 7.73 -6.00 13.36
C ALA A 83 7.17 -5.89 14.79
N ASP A 84 6.57 -4.75 15.14
CA ASP A 84 5.87 -4.54 16.43
C ASP A 84 4.71 -5.52 16.60
N ALA A 85 3.93 -5.73 15.55
CA ALA A 85 2.82 -6.68 15.52
C ALA A 85 3.23 -8.15 15.38
N LYS A 86 4.55 -8.45 15.36
CA LYS A 86 5.13 -9.79 15.20
C LYS A 86 4.61 -10.53 13.96
N LEU A 87 4.38 -9.81 12.86
CA LEU A 87 4.03 -10.40 11.58
C LEU A 87 5.26 -11.08 10.96
N ALA A 88 5.03 -12.22 10.32
CA ALA A 88 6.07 -12.92 9.59
C ALA A 88 6.47 -12.17 8.32
N GLY A 89 7.69 -12.38 7.84
CA GLY A 89 8.21 -11.65 6.69
C GLY A 89 7.43 -11.85 5.39
N PHE A 90 6.70 -12.96 5.25
CA PHE A 90 5.82 -13.26 4.11
C PHE A 90 4.44 -12.57 4.22
N GLU A 91 4.04 -12.12 5.42
CA GLU A 91 2.81 -11.35 5.64
C GLU A 91 2.98 -9.86 5.30
N ILE A 92 4.22 -9.41 5.05
CA ILE A 92 4.50 -8.01 4.71
C ILE A 92 4.50 -7.85 3.20
N ALA A 93 3.65 -6.95 2.69
CA ALA A 93 3.64 -6.56 1.28
C ALA A 93 5.05 -6.15 0.82
N LYS A 94 5.49 -6.69 -0.31
CA LYS A 94 6.83 -6.42 -0.86
C LYS A 94 6.82 -5.26 -1.85
N GLN A 95 5.69 -5.00 -2.48
CA GLN A 95 5.47 -3.84 -3.31
C GLN A 95 4.13 -3.19 -2.98
N ILE A 96 4.06 -1.87 -3.14
CA ILE A 96 2.82 -1.11 -2.98
C ILE A 96 2.61 -0.20 -4.18
N LEU A 97 1.34 -0.07 -4.57
CA LEU A 97 0.83 0.92 -5.48
C LEU A 97 0.28 2.10 -4.66
N LEU A 98 0.60 3.33 -5.06
CA LEU A 98 -0.03 4.53 -4.50
C LEU A 98 -1.18 4.96 -5.41
N ASP A 99 -2.37 5.13 -4.85
CA ASP A 99 -3.55 5.67 -5.56
C ASP A 99 -3.95 7.01 -4.94
N PRO A 100 -4.07 8.10 -5.72
CA PRO A 100 -4.49 9.40 -5.20
C PRO A 100 -5.98 9.48 -4.87
N GLU A 101 -6.80 8.53 -5.35
CA GLU A 101 -8.26 8.54 -5.18
C GLU A 101 -8.70 7.74 -3.95
N MET A 102 -9.41 8.40 -3.03
CA MET A 102 -10.07 7.74 -1.90
C MET A 102 -11.15 6.76 -2.35
N TRP A 103 -11.18 5.58 -1.75
CA TRP A 103 -12.27 4.63 -1.89
C TRP A 103 -13.50 5.14 -1.16
N SER A 104 -14.64 5.11 -1.85
CA SER A 104 -15.90 5.60 -1.33
C SER A 104 -17.05 4.68 -1.75
N VAL A 105 -18.23 4.95 -1.22
CA VAL A 105 -19.46 4.31 -1.71
C VAL A 105 -19.79 4.79 -3.12
N GLU A 106 -19.50 6.05 -3.42
CA GLU A 106 -19.81 6.72 -4.69
C GLU A 106 -19.00 6.15 -5.86
N ASN A 107 -17.71 5.85 -5.67
CA ASN A 107 -16.90 5.17 -6.68
C ASN A 107 -17.01 3.63 -6.64
N ASN A 108 -17.99 3.10 -5.91
CA ASN A 108 -18.31 1.68 -5.83
C ASN A 108 -17.16 0.80 -5.28
N LEU A 109 -16.22 1.38 -4.53
CA LEU A 109 -15.11 0.63 -3.90
C LEU A 109 -15.40 0.25 -2.45
N LEU A 110 -16.38 0.90 -1.81
CA LEU A 110 -16.88 0.56 -0.49
C LEU A 110 -18.36 0.10 -0.54
N THR A 111 -18.76 -0.72 0.44
CA THR A 111 -20.17 -0.99 0.74
C THR A 111 -20.82 0.23 1.39
N PRO A 112 -22.16 0.33 1.43
CA PRO A 112 -22.86 1.36 2.21
C PRO A 112 -22.48 1.38 3.70
N THR A 113 -21.91 0.28 4.21
CA THR A 113 -21.37 0.15 5.57
C THR A 113 -19.87 0.43 5.67
N PHE A 114 -19.29 1.08 4.65
CA PHE A 114 -17.87 1.47 4.57
C PHE A 114 -16.87 0.31 4.62
N LYS A 115 -17.30 -0.91 4.30
CA LYS A 115 -16.38 -2.05 4.13
C LYS A 115 -15.85 -2.09 2.70
N MET A 116 -14.59 -2.49 2.54
CA MET A 116 -13.96 -2.66 1.23
C MET A 116 -14.70 -3.69 0.36
N LYS A 117 -15.07 -3.31 -0.86
CA LYS A 117 -15.54 -4.25 -1.89
C LYS A 117 -14.32 -4.89 -2.56
N ARG A 118 -13.75 -5.91 -1.91
CA ARG A 118 -12.52 -6.58 -2.36
C ARG A 118 -12.55 -7.07 -3.81
N VAL A 119 -13.70 -7.54 -4.30
CA VAL A 119 -13.86 -7.95 -5.70
C VAL A 119 -13.68 -6.78 -6.66
N GLU A 120 -14.22 -5.59 -6.32
CA GLU A 120 -14.10 -4.39 -7.14
C GLU A 120 -12.72 -3.76 -7.03
N LEU A 121 -12.12 -3.72 -5.83
CA LEU A 121 -10.73 -3.31 -5.64
C LEU A 121 -9.76 -4.21 -6.43
N LYS A 122 -9.96 -5.54 -6.39
CA LYS A 122 -9.19 -6.49 -7.20
C LYS A 122 -9.30 -6.17 -8.68
N LYS A 123 -10.50 -5.88 -9.20
CA LYS A 123 -10.70 -5.50 -10.61
C LYS A 123 -9.98 -4.19 -10.94
N ARG A 124 -10.15 -3.15 -10.11
CA ARG A 124 -9.53 -1.83 -10.29
C ARG A 124 -8.01 -1.89 -10.39
N TYR A 125 -7.39 -2.68 -9.51
CA TYR A 125 -5.93 -2.74 -9.39
C TYR A 125 -5.28 -3.91 -10.11
N LYS A 126 -6.05 -4.71 -10.88
CA LYS A 126 -5.55 -5.95 -11.47
C LYS A 126 -4.32 -5.69 -12.35
N GLU A 127 -4.42 -4.75 -13.29
CA GLU A 127 -3.34 -4.51 -14.26
C GLU A 127 -2.08 -3.98 -13.58
N GLN A 128 -2.24 -3.09 -12.60
CA GLN A 128 -1.14 -2.53 -11.83
C GLN A 128 -0.48 -3.60 -10.95
N PHE A 129 -1.27 -4.45 -10.28
CA PHE A 129 -0.72 -5.56 -9.50
C PHE A 129 0.00 -6.57 -10.38
N ASP A 130 -0.55 -6.92 -11.54
CA ASP A 130 0.12 -7.80 -12.50
C ASP A 130 1.47 -7.20 -12.95
N ALA A 131 1.53 -5.87 -13.18
CA ALA A 131 2.77 -5.16 -13.50
C ALA A 131 3.77 -5.12 -12.32
N LEU A 132 3.30 -4.97 -11.08
CA LEU A 132 4.15 -5.07 -9.88
C LEU A 132 4.69 -6.50 -9.69
N TYR A 133 3.90 -7.53 -9.99
CA TYR A 133 4.35 -8.91 -9.97
C TYR A 133 5.38 -9.21 -11.06
N ALA A 134 5.20 -8.67 -12.26
CA ALA A 134 6.14 -8.82 -13.38
C ALA A 134 7.53 -8.22 -13.10
N GLN A 135 7.61 -7.20 -12.24
CA GLN A 135 8.88 -6.60 -11.79
C GLN A 135 9.65 -7.48 -10.80
N GLY A 136 9.00 -8.49 -10.22
CA GLY A 136 9.56 -9.34 -9.18
C GLY A 136 9.66 -8.65 -7.82
N PRO A 137 9.98 -9.38 -6.73
CA PRO A 137 10.16 -8.76 -5.42
C PRO A 137 11.37 -7.81 -5.47
N PRO A 138 11.33 -6.64 -4.82
CA PRO A 138 12.50 -5.78 -4.72
C PRO A 138 13.66 -6.58 -4.15
N ALA A 139 14.83 -6.48 -4.81
CA ALA A 139 16.02 -7.23 -4.42
C ALA A 139 16.29 -7.00 -2.93
N THR A 140 16.14 -8.05 -2.14
CA THR A 140 16.66 -8.01 -0.77
C THR A 140 18.18 -8.11 -0.94
N PRO A 141 18.99 -7.14 -0.49
CA PRO A 141 20.43 -7.30 -0.54
C PRO A 141 20.75 -8.56 0.27
N SER A 142 21.15 -9.62 -0.45
CA SER A 142 21.58 -10.87 0.14
C SER A 142 22.76 -10.52 1.03
N LYS A 143 22.60 -10.69 2.34
CA LYS A 143 23.74 -10.67 3.26
C LYS A 143 24.60 -11.89 2.90
N LEU A 144 25.65 -11.67 2.13
CA LEU A 144 26.85 -12.50 2.12
C LEU A 144 27.85 -11.89 3.09
#